data_AF-A0A8H7IC20-F1
#
_entry.id   AF-A0A8H7IC20-F1
#
_cell.length_a   1.000
_cell.length_b   1.000
_cell.length_c   1.000
_cell.angle_alpha   90.00
_cell.angle_beta   90.00
_cell.angle_gamma   90.00
#
_symmetry.space_group_name_H-M   'P 1'
#
loop_
_entity.id
_entity.type
_entity.pdbx_description
1 polymer ?
#
loop_
_entity_poly.entity_id
_entity_poly.type
_entity_poly.pdbx_seq_one_letter_code
_entity_poly.pdbx_strand_id
1 'polypeptide(L)'
;MAEFAYNNAVHSSTGKTPFKALYGWEPTLTPSNVPTDVPEADKLAQTMEAQWKEVESALRQSKQRMTAREDGSPIEFEIGEEAWLDARNVNLKTLSPKLTEQR
;
A
#
# COMPACT_ATOMS: atom_id res chain seq x y z
N MET A 1 -0.73 -15.93 9.67
CA MET A 1 -0.44 -14.57 9.16
C MET A 1 -1.47 -13.51 9.58
N ALA A 2 -2.74 -13.86 9.84
CA ALA A 2 -3.76 -12.90 10.24
C ALA A 2 -3.45 -12.15 11.56
N GLU A 3 -3.00 -12.86 12.59
CA GLU A 3 -2.65 -12.25 13.88
C GLU A 3 -1.51 -11.23 13.76
N PHE A 4 -0.44 -11.58 13.03
CA PHE A 4 0.68 -10.67 12.79
C PHE A 4 0.23 -9.42 12.03
N ALA A 5 -0.58 -9.57 10.99
CA ALA A 5 -1.11 -8.43 10.24
C ALA A 5 -2.01 -7.55 11.10
N TYR A 6 -2.88 -8.15 11.91
CA TYR A 6 -3.79 -7.44 12.81
C TYR A 6 -3.02 -6.66 13.90
N ASN A 7 -2.03 -7.29 14.53
CA ASN A 7 -1.27 -6.71 15.62
C ASN A 7 -0.37 -5.55 15.19
N ASN A 8 0.02 -5.49 13.90
CA ASN A 8 0.88 -4.45 13.33
C ASN A 8 0.12 -3.43 12.44
N ALA A 9 -1.20 -3.59 12.25
CA ALA A 9 -2.01 -2.62 11.52
C ALA A 9 -2.52 -1.50 12.45
N VAL A 10 -2.48 -0.25 11.98
CA VAL A 10 -3.01 0.88 12.75
C VAL A 10 -4.51 0.74 12.89
N HIS A 11 -5.00 0.72 14.13
CA HIS A 11 -6.42 0.63 14.40
C HIS A 11 -7.07 2.03 14.41
N SER A 12 -8.22 2.17 13.75
CA SER A 12 -8.89 3.47 13.53
C SER A 12 -9.31 4.17 14.82
N SER A 13 -9.67 3.43 15.87
CA SER A 13 -10.12 4.01 17.14
C SER A 13 -8.99 4.54 18.03
N THR A 14 -7.79 3.95 17.96
CA THR A 14 -6.66 4.29 18.85
C THR A 14 -5.56 5.08 18.13
N GLY A 15 -5.56 5.09 16.79
CA GLY A 15 -4.48 5.64 15.98
C GLY A 15 -3.13 4.95 16.19
N LYS A 16 -3.14 3.77 16.82
CA LYS A 16 -1.96 2.97 17.18
C LYS A 16 -2.21 1.51 16.77
N THR A 17 -1.14 0.76 16.57
CA THR A 17 -1.25 -0.69 16.40
C THR A 17 -1.64 -1.35 17.74
N PRO A 18 -2.40 -2.46 17.74
CA PRO A 18 -2.71 -3.20 18.96
C PRO A 18 -1.46 -3.57 19.77
N PHE A 19 -0.36 -3.94 19.10
CA PHE A 19 0.90 -4.23 19.75
C PHE A 19 1.44 -3.02 20.53
N LYS A 20 1.50 -1.85 19.88
CA LYS A 20 1.97 -0.62 20.52
C LYS A 20 1.06 -0.14 21.64
N ALA A 21 -0.25 -0.31 21.48
CA ALA A 21 -1.20 0.03 22.53
C ALA A 21 -0.99 -0.82 23.79
N LEU A 22 -0.66 -2.11 23.62
CA LEU A 22 -0.44 -3.04 24.72
C LEU A 22 0.94 -2.88 25.37
N TYR A 23 2.00 -2.74 24.57
CA TYR A 23 3.38 -2.79 25.05
C TYR A 23 4.08 -1.42 25.14
N GLY A 24 3.51 -0.36 24.55
CA GLY A 24 4.09 0.99 24.55
C GLY A 24 5.25 1.21 23.57
N TRP A 25 5.68 0.18 22.83
CA TRP A 25 6.70 0.24 21.79
C TRP A 25 6.27 -0.55 20.56
N GLU A 26 6.96 -0.35 19.43
CA GLU A 26 6.64 -0.96 18.15
C GLU A 26 7.88 -1.68 17.61
N PRO A 27 7.79 -2.98 17.28
CA PRO A 27 8.94 -3.74 16.84
C PRO A 27 9.33 -3.33 15.42
N THR A 28 10.64 -3.17 15.19
CA THR A 28 11.18 -3.10 13.83
C THR A 28 10.95 -4.42 13.13
N LEU A 29 10.14 -4.41 12.09
CA LEU A 29 9.81 -5.60 11.29
C LEU A 29 10.91 -5.98 10.29
N THR A 30 12.04 -5.27 10.30
CA THR A 30 13.20 -5.54 9.45
C THR A 30 14.00 -6.73 10.00
N PRO A 31 14.37 -7.71 9.15
CA PRO A 31 15.34 -8.73 9.49
C PRO A 31 16.58 -8.07 10.11
N SER A 32 17.08 -8.65 11.19
CA SER A 32 18.33 -8.22 11.80
C SER A 32 19.48 -8.58 10.86
N ASN A 33 20.38 -7.63 10.63
CA ASN A 33 21.66 -7.88 9.97
C ASN A 33 22.77 -8.29 10.95
N VAL A 34 22.43 -8.45 12.24
CA VAL A 34 23.37 -8.89 13.27
C VAL A 34 23.45 -10.42 13.23
N PRO A 35 24.64 -11.02 13.01
CA PRO A 35 24.82 -12.46 13.05
C PRO A 35 24.43 -13.03 14.40
N THR A 36 23.79 -14.19 14.39
CA THR A 36 23.38 -14.89 15.61
C THR A 36 24.12 -16.22 15.74
N ASP A 37 24.23 -16.74 16.96
CA ASP A 37 24.78 -18.08 17.19
C ASP A 37 23.84 -19.22 16.70
N VAL A 38 22.70 -18.86 16.10
CA VAL A 38 21.67 -19.79 15.60
C VAL A 38 21.63 -19.72 14.07
N PRO A 39 22.27 -20.67 13.35
CA PRO A 39 22.37 -20.62 11.89
C PRO A 39 21.02 -20.59 11.15
N GLU A 40 19.97 -21.15 11.76
CA GLU A 40 18.61 -21.13 11.20
C GLU A 40 18.00 -19.73 11.21
N ALA A 41 18.28 -18.93 12.25
CA ALA A 41 17.80 -17.55 12.33
C ALA A 41 18.46 -16.68 11.25
N ASP A 42 19.77 -16.86 11.05
CA ASP A 42 20.51 -16.15 9.99
C ASP A 42 20.01 -16.55 8.59
N LYS A 43 19.75 -17.84 8.35
CA LYS A 43 19.15 -18.32 7.08
C LYS A 43 17.78 -17.71 6.84
N LEU A 44 16.94 -17.63 7.89
CA LEU A 44 15.61 -17.04 7.79
C LEU A 44 15.71 -15.54 7.44
N ALA A 45 16.59 -14.80 8.12
CA ALA A 45 16.82 -13.38 7.86
C ALA A 45 17.27 -13.13 6.42
N GLN A 46 18.24 -13.91 5.92
CA GLN A 46 18.72 -13.83 4.53
C GLN A 46 17.60 -14.12 3.52
N THR A 47 16.77 -15.13 3.81
CA THR A 47 15.63 -15.50 2.94
C THR A 47 14.61 -14.37 2.87
N MET A 48 14.26 -13.78 4.02
CA MET A 48 13.35 -12.63 4.09
C MET A 48 13.90 -11.43 3.31
N GLU A 49 15.19 -11.13 3.45
CA GLU A 49 15.83 -10.03 2.74
C GLU A 49 15.80 -10.23 1.21
N ALA A 50 16.06 -11.46 0.75
CA ALA A 50 15.98 -11.79 -0.68
C ALA A 50 14.57 -11.61 -1.24
N GLN A 51 13.56 -12.11 -0.52
CA GLN A 51 12.15 -11.96 -0.90
C GLN A 51 11.72 -10.49 -0.94
N TRP A 52 12.18 -9.68 0.02
CA TRP A 52 11.87 -8.25 0.03
C TRP A 52 12.46 -7.51 -1.16
N LYS A 53 13.70 -7.80 -1.54
CA LYS A 53 14.33 -7.22 -2.75
C LYS A 53 13.57 -7.60 -4.02
N GLU A 54 13.09 -8.84 -4.10
CA GLU A 54 12.26 -9.30 -5.23
C GLU A 54 10.93 -8.54 -5.29
N VAL A 55 10.21 -8.45 -4.18
CA VAL A 55 8.93 -7.72 -4.10
C VAL A 55 9.12 -6.23 -4.42
N GLU A 56 10.17 -5.60 -3.89
CA GLU A 56 10.49 -4.21 -4.18
C GLU A 56 10.77 -4.00 -5.68
N SER A 57 11.56 -4.89 -6.29
CA SER A 57 11.83 -4.85 -7.74
C SER A 57 10.54 -5.00 -8.56
N ALA A 58 9.67 -5.94 -8.20
CA ALA A 58 8.40 -6.14 -8.87
C ALA A 58 7.48 -4.92 -8.76
N LEU A 59 7.41 -4.29 -7.58
CA LEU A 59 6.64 -3.06 -7.36
C LEU A 59 7.19 -1.90 -8.20
N ARG A 60 8.51 -1.72 -8.24
CA ARG A 60 9.16 -0.68 -9.06
C ARG A 60 8.88 -0.89 -10.55
N GLN A 61 9.00 -2.12 -11.04
CA GLN A 61 8.69 -2.47 -12.44
C GLN A 61 7.22 -2.25 -12.76
N SER A 62 6.30 -2.63 -11.87
CA SER A 62 4.87 -2.40 -12.03
C SER A 62 4.55 -0.91 -12.16
N LYS A 63 5.12 -0.08 -11.26
CA LYS A 63 4.97 1.38 -11.32
C LYS A 63 5.49 1.96 -12.64
N GLN A 64 6.67 1.55 -13.09
CA GLN A 64 7.24 2.00 -14.37
C GLN A 64 6.35 1.62 -15.56
N ARG A 65 5.76 0.42 -15.56
CA ARG A 65 4.83 -0.02 -16.61
C ARG A 65 3.52 0.75 -16.58
N MET A 66 3.04 1.15 -15.40
CA MET A 66 1.84 1.98 -15.29
C MET A 66 2.10 3.39 -15.85
N THR A 67 3.23 4.01 -15.49
CA THR A 67 3.60 5.34 -16.00
C THR A 67 3.89 5.31 -17.51
N ALA A 68 4.48 4.24 -18.03
CA ALA A 68 4.70 4.04 -19.46
C ALA A 68 3.46 3.54 -20.22
N ARG A 69 2.29 3.44 -19.56
CA ARG A 69 0.99 3.24 -20.23
C ARG A 69 0.17 4.51 -20.26
N GLU A 70 0.54 5.53 -19.47
CA GLU A 70 0.03 6.91 -19.58
C GLU A 70 0.65 7.62 -20.80
N ASP A 71 0.72 6.93 -21.95
CA ASP A 71 1.24 7.44 -23.21
C ASP A 71 0.19 8.28 -23.96
N GLY A 72 -0.94 8.59 -23.31
CA GLY A 72 -1.89 9.56 -23.84
C GLY A 72 -1.34 10.96 -23.62
N SER A 73 -1.32 11.77 -24.68
CA SER A 73 -1.18 13.22 -24.54
C SER A 73 -2.11 13.69 -23.42
N PRO A 74 -1.63 14.52 -22.47
CA PRO A 74 -2.53 15.14 -21.50
C PRO A 74 -3.69 15.78 -22.27
N ILE A 75 -4.93 15.36 -21.96
CA ILE A 75 -6.10 16.00 -22.53
C ILE A 75 -6.17 17.38 -21.87
N GLU A 76 -5.92 18.42 -22.65
CA GLU A 76 -6.12 19.79 -22.21
C GLU A 76 -7.60 20.13 -22.30
N PHE A 77 -8.14 20.71 -21.22
CA PHE A 77 -9.53 21.17 -21.15
C PHE A 77 -9.55 22.68 -21.02
N GLU A 78 -10.49 23.33 -21.70
CA GLU A 78 -10.75 24.75 -21.49
C GLU A 78 -11.66 25.00 -20.28
N ILE A 79 -11.57 26.19 -19.68
CA ILE A 79 -12.44 26.57 -18.57
C ILE A 79 -13.88 26.65 -19.08
N GLY A 80 -14.74 25.75 -18.57
CA GLY A 80 -16.15 25.64 -18.95
C GLY A 80 -16.47 24.48 -19.90
N GLU A 81 -15.47 23.71 -20.32
CA GLU A 81 -15.66 22.51 -21.14
C GLU A 81 -16.28 21.37 -20.33
N GLU A 82 -17.31 20.72 -20.90
CA GLU A 82 -17.95 19.55 -20.30
C GLU A 82 -17.26 18.27 -20.76
N ALA A 83 -16.87 17.42 -19.82
CA ALA A 83 -16.23 16.14 -20.09
C ALA A 83 -16.94 14.99 -19.37
N TRP A 84 -16.98 13.82 -20.01
CA TRP A 84 -17.56 12.61 -19.42
C TRP A 84 -16.53 11.94 -18.50
N LEU A 85 -16.90 11.76 -17.23
CA LEU A 85 -16.08 11.06 -16.23
C LEU A 85 -16.67 9.67 -15.94
N ASP A 86 -15.83 8.64 -16.07
CA ASP A 86 -16.17 7.32 -15.57
C ASP A 86 -16.07 7.27 -14.03
N ALA A 87 -17.22 7.32 -13.38
CA ALA A 87 -17.33 7.40 -11.93
C ALA A 87 -17.16 6.05 -11.19
N ARG A 88 -16.92 4.92 -11.89
CA ARG A 88 -16.95 3.57 -11.30
C ARG A 88 -16.06 3.37 -10.06
N ASN A 89 -14.93 4.07 -9.98
CA ASN A 89 -13.97 3.99 -8.86
C ASN A 89 -13.59 5.37 -8.28
N VAL A 90 -14.40 6.40 -8.53
CA VAL A 90 -14.14 7.76 -8.04
C VAL A 90 -14.99 8.01 -6.81
N ASN A 91 -14.37 8.43 -5.70
CA ASN A 91 -15.11 8.86 -4.52
C ASN A 91 -15.65 10.27 -4.73
N LEU A 92 -16.79 10.36 -5.45
CA LEU A 92 -17.50 11.61 -5.64
C LEU A 92 -18.12 12.05 -4.31
N LYS A 93 -17.91 13.32 -3.94
CA LYS A 93 -18.51 13.93 -2.72
C LYS A 93 -20.02 14.18 -2.87
N THR A 94 -20.70 13.46 -3.75
CA THR A 94 -22.14 13.59 -3.96
C THR A 94 -22.91 12.86 -2.86
N LEU A 95 -24.13 13.33 -2.57
CA LEU A 95 -24.89 12.91 -1.39
C LEU A 95 -25.36 11.44 -1.43
N SER A 96 -25.29 10.75 -2.58
CA SER A 96 -25.38 9.28 -2.68
C SER A 96 -25.19 8.83 -4.13
N PRO A 97 -24.81 7.55 -4.39
CA PRO A 97 -24.78 6.97 -5.74
C PRO A 97 -26.11 7.06 -6.49
N LYS A 98 -27.24 7.11 -5.76
CA LYS A 98 -28.60 7.28 -6.31
C LYS A 98 -28.90 8.69 -6.81
N LEU A 99 -28.19 9.70 -6.30
CA LEU A 99 -28.32 11.10 -6.69
C LEU A 99 -27.27 11.51 -7.73
N THR A 100 -26.37 10.59 -8.08
CA THR A 100 -25.46 10.73 -9.21
C THR A 100 -26.19 10.23 -10.45
N GLU A 101 -26.15 10.97 -11.55
CA GLU A 101 -26.74 10.54 -12.82
C GLU A 101 -26.04 9.25 -13.28
N GLN A 102 -26.71 8.09 -13.14
CA GLN A 102 -26.23 6.81 -13.64
C GLN A 102 -26.93 6.54 -14.97
N ARG A 103 -26.15 6.39 -16.04
CA ARG A 103 -26.62 5.88 -17.34
C ARG A 103 -25.81 4.67 -17.75
#